data_AF-A0A0P9N7X0-F1
#
_entry.id   AF-A0A0P9N7X0-F1
#
_cell.length_a   1.000
_cell.length_b   1.000
_cell.length_c   1.000
_cell.angle_alpha   90.00
_cell.angle_beta   90.00
_cell.angle_gamma   90.00
#
_symmetry.space_group_name_H-M   'P 1'
#
loop_
_entity.id
_entity.type
_entity.pdbx_description
1 polymer ?
#
loop_
_entity_poly.entity_id
_entity_poly.type
_entity_poly.pdbx_seq_one_letter_code
_entity_poly.pdbx_strand_id
1 'polypeptide(L)'
;MQLVAYCVAASGANLNVDSLREQLAARLPDYMVPAQIMLLDSLPLTANGKLDKRALPRPGVVKQRYTAPVGEIEEKLAAVWADVLKLEQVGSTDNFFELGGDSILSLQI
;
A
#
# COMPACT_ATOMS: atom_id res chain seq x y z
N MET A 1 10.74 -6.61 -1.80
CA MET A 1 11.27 -5.26 -1.45
C MET A 1 10.15 -4.28 -1.77
N GLN A 2 9.55 -3.62 -0.77
CA GLN A 2 8.44 -2.71 -1.01
C GLN A 2 8.94 -1.30 -1.27
N LEU A 3 8.38 -0.64 -2.28
CA LEU A 3 8.67 0.75 -2.62
C LEU A 3 7.77 1.68 -1.80
N VAL A 4 8.36 2.75 -1.29
CA VAL A 4 7.66 3.79 -0.52
C VAL A 4 7.91 5.13 -1.18
N ALA A 5 6.84 5.85 -1.49
CA ALA A 5 6.90 7.20 -2.05
C ALA A 5 6.56 8.23 -0.98
N TYR A 6 7.35 9.30 -0.92
CA TYR A 6 7.09 10.46 -0.08
C TYR A 6 6.77 11.63 -0.99
N CYS A 7 5.57 12.19 -0.83
CA CYS A 7 5.05 13.22 -1.71
C CYS A 7 4.69 14.47 -0.90
N VAL A 8 4.93 15.64 -1.46
CA VAL A 8 4.48 16.93 -0.93
C VAL A 8 3.52 17.52 -1.95
N ALA A 9 2.35 17.95 -1.50
CA ALA A 9 1.40 18.64 -2.37
C ALA A 9 1.95 20.02 -2.72
N ALA A 10 1.88 20.40 -4.01
CA ALA A 10 2.14 21.77 -4.40
C ALA A 10 1.12 22.71 -3.72
N SER A 11 1.54 23.95 -3.41
CA SER A 11 0.67 24.91 -2.73
C SER A 11 -0.69 25.07 -3.42
N GLY A 12 -1.77 24.73 -2.70
CA GLY A 12 -3.15 24.80 -3.19
C GLY A 12 -3.65 23.56 -3.94
N ALA A 13 -2.82 22.52 -4.12
CA ALA A 13 -3.24 21.25 -4.70
C ALA A 13 -3.75 20.29 -3.63
N ASN A 14 -4.90 19.66 -3.89
CA ASN A 14 -5.34 18.50 -3.11
C ASN A 14 -4.79 17.24 -3.78
N LEU A 15 -3.91 16.52 -3.08
CA LEU A 15 -3.30 15.30 -3.59
C LEU A 15 -4.05 14.09 -3.03
N ASN A 16 -4.80 13.40 -3.88
CA ASN A 16 -5.44 12.14 -3.56
C ASN A 16 -4.49 10.97 -3.85
N VAL A 17 -4.22 10.15 -2.83
CA VAL A 17 -3.28 9.03 -2.92
C VAL A 17 -3.76 7.93 -3.87
N ASP A 18 -5.06 7.61 -3.86
CA ASP A 18 -5.63 6.57 -4.71
C ASP A 18 -5.54 6.95 -6.19
N SER A 19 -5.93 8.18 -6.52
CA SER A 19 -5.81 8.69 -7.89
C SER A 19 -4.36 8.77 -8.36
N LEU A 20 -3.42 9.09 -7.46
CA LEU A 20 -2.00 9.09 -7.79
C LEU A 20 -1.49 7.67 -8.08
N ARG A 21 -1.92 6.69 -7.27
CA ARG A 21 -1.54 5.28 -7.45
C ARG A 21 -2.05 4.72 -8.79
N GLU A 22 -3.30 5.02 -9.16
CA GLU A 22 -3.87 4.64 -10.46
C GLU A 22 -3.08 5.24 -11.63
N GLN A 23 -2.72 6.53 -11.54
CA GLN A 23 -1.91 7.19 -12.57
C GLN A 23 -0.50 6.59 -12.69
N LEU A 24 0.09 6.17 -11.57
CA LEU A 24 1.39 5.49 -11.56
C LEU A 24 1.28 4.10 -12.20
N ALA A 25 0.25 3.32 -11.85
CA ALA A 25 0.01 1.99 -12.43
C ALA A 25 -0.26 2.05 -13.94
N ALA A 26 -0.86 3.13 -14.44
CA ALA A 26 -1.06 3.32 -15.88
C ALA A 26 0.23 3.61 -16.68
N ARG A 27 1.33 3.98 -15.99
CA ARG A 27 2.58 4.44 -16.63
C ARG A 27 3.81 3.64 -16.25
N LEU A 28 3.75 2.90 -15.16
CA LEU A 28 4.87 2.14 -14.61
C LEU A 28 4.51 0.65 -14.57
N PRO A 29 5.50 -0.24 -14.75
CA PRO A 29 5.33 -1.65 -14.42
C PRO A 29 4.92 -1.83 -12.96
N ASP A 30 4.14 -2.87 -12.65
CA ASP A 30 3.58 -3.12 -11.31
C ASP A 30 4.62 -3.11 -10.19
N TYR A 31 5.82 -3.66 -10.43
CA TYR A 31 6.90 -3.70 -9.44
C TYR A 31 7.55 -2.34 -9.14
N MET A 32 7.24 -1.30 -9.94
CA MET A 32 7.67 0.08 -9.72
C MET A 32 6.59 0.94 -9.06
N VAL A 33 5.37 0.42 -8.93
CA VAL A 33 4.29 1.12 -8.24
C VAL A 33 4.55 1.06 -6.73
N PRO A 34 4.65 2.20 -6.02
CA PRO A 34 4.87 2.21 -4.59
C PRO A 34 3.74 1.50 -3.84
N ALA A 35 4.09 0.59 -2.93
CA ALA A 35 3.14 -0.07 -2.04
C ALA A 35 2.56 0.92 -1.02
N GLN A 36 3.34 1.94 -0.63
CA GLN A 36 2.89 3.01 0.24
C GLN A 36 3.25 4.38 -0.33
N ILE A 37 2.31 5.31 -0.26
CA ILE A 37 2.49 6.71 -0.62
C ILE A 37 2.16 7.56 0.60
N MET A 38 3.16 8.26 1.14
CA MET A 38 3.02 9.12 2.32
C MET A 38 3.01 10.58 1.90
N LEU A 39 1.95 11.29 2.27
CA LEU A 39 1.86 12.73 2.10
C LEU A 39 2.55 13.43 3.28
N LEU A 40 3.42 14.38 2.95
CA LEU A 40 4.15 15.21 3.88
C LEU A 40 3.82 16.68 3.60
N ASP A 41 3.84 17.50 4.65
CA ASP A 41 3.75 18.95 4.49
C ASP A 41 5.02 19.53 3.86
N SER A 42 6.17 18.92 4.15
CA SER A 42 7.47 19.28 3.57
C SER A 42 8.44 18.09 3.60
N LEU A 43 9.39 18.06 2.67
CA LEU A 43 10.48 17.08 2.70
C LEU A 43 11.49 17.49 3.78
N PRO A 44 11.94 16.56 4.64
CA PRO A 44 12.97 16.86 5.62
C PRO A 44 14.30 17.12 4.90
N LEU A 45 14.89 18.28 5.15
CA LEU A 45 16.18 18.66 4.58
C LEU A 45 17.23 18.77 5.68
N THR A 46 18.45 18.34 5.37
CA THR A 46 19.66 18.61 6.15
C THR A 46 19.98 20.11 6.16
N ALA A 47 20.85 20.55 7.06
CA ALA A 47 21.32 21.94 7.12
C ALA A 47 21.92 22.46 5.80
N ASN A 48 22.41 21.56 4.94
CA ASN A 48 22.95 21.89 3.61
C ASN A 48 21.90 21.81 2.49
N GLY A 49 20.61 21.70 2.82
CA GLY A 49 19.51 21.64 1.84
C GLY A 49 19.34 20.31 1.11
N LYS A 50 20.09 19.26 1.46
CA LYS A 50 19.92 17.91 0.89
C LYS A 50 18.81 17.16 1.62
N LEU A 51 18.10 16.26 0.94
CA LEU A 51 17.11 15.37 1.56
C LEU A 51 17.72 14.57 2.72
N ASP A 52 17.14 14.70 3.91
CA ASP A 52 17.48 13.88 5.07
C ASP A 52 16.61 12.63 5.11
N LYS A 53 17.13 11.54 4.51
CA LYS A 53 16.44 10.25 4.48
C LYS A 53 16.21 9.64 5.87
N ARG A 54 16.98 10.02 6.88
CA ARG A 54 16.88 9.46 8.24
C ARG A 54 15.73 10.11 9.02
N ALA A 55 15.39 11.33 8.65
CA ALA A 55 14.28 12.10 9.21
C ALA A 55 12.94 11.82 8.51
N LEU A 56 12.93 11.04 7.42
CA LEU A 56 11.68 10.60 6.80
C LEU A 56 10.87 9.75 7.80
N PRO A 57 9.55 9.97 7.92
CA PRO A 57 8.69 9.14 8.75
C PRO A 57 8.85 7.68 8.35
N ARG A 58 8.93 6.78 9.33
CA ARG A 58 8.94 5.36 9.00
C ARG A 58 7.58 5.00 8.40
N PRO A 59 7.56 4.27 7.27
CA PRO A 59 6.33 3.72 6.75
C PRO A 59 5.75 2.82 7.84
N GLY A 60 4.58 3.19 8.34
CA GLY A 60 3.83 2.35 9.25
C GLY A 60 3.39 1.10 8.51
N VAL A 61 3.14 0.01 9.23
CA VAL A 61 2.28 -1.05 8.68
C VAL A 61 0.91 -0.38 8.54
N VAL A 62 0.60 0.13 7.36
CA VAL A 62 -0.74 0.62 7.05
C VAL A 62 -1.60 -0.64 7.09
N LYS A 63 -2.23 -0.92 8.23
CA LYS A 63 -3.39 -1.80 8.25
C LYS A 63 -4.39 -1.10 7.35
N GLN A 64 -4.53 -1.59 6.12
CA GLN A 64 -5.67 -1.26 5.27
C GLN A 64 -6.90 -1.29 6.18
N ARG A 65 -7.69 -0.22 6.19
CA ARG A 65 -8.91 -0.22 7.01
C ARG A 65 -9.73 -1.40 6.50
N TYR A 66 -9.98 -2.36 7.38
CA TYR A 66 -10.75 -3.55 7.07
C TYR A 66 -12.06 -3.13 6.39
N THR A 67 -12.19 -3.48 5.12
CA THR A 67 -13.43 -3.34 4.37
C THR A 67 -14.02 -4.73 4.27
N ALA A 68 -15.21 -4.92 4.84
CA ALA A 68 -15.86 -6.22 4.79
C ALA A 68 -16.10 -6.61 3.31
N PRO A 69 -15.78 -7.85 2.91
CA PRO A 69 -16.16 -8.35 1.59
C PRO A 69 -17.67 -8.29 1.41
N VAL A 70 -18.11 -7.92 0.20
CA VAL A 70 -19.52 -7.72 -0.14
C VAL A 70 -19.92 -8.71 -1.22
N GLY A 71 -20.75 -9.68 -0.83
CA GLY A 71 -21.34 -10.65 -1.74
C GLY A 71 -20.61 -12.00 -1.74
N GLU A 72 -21.31 -13.00 -2.27
CA GLU A 72 -20.97 -14.42 -2.07
C GLU A 72 -19.57 -14.82 -2.57
N ILE A 73 -19.08 -14.17 -3.62
CA ILE A 73 -17.77 -14.46 -4.21
C ILE A 73 -16.64 -13.86 -3.37
N GLU A 74 -16.76 -12.57 -3.00
CA GLU A 74 -15.75 -11.90 -2.18
C GLU A 74 -15.64 -12.53 -0.79
N GLU A 75 -16.77 -12.91 -0.19
CA GLU A 75 -16.81 -13.59 1.11
C GLU A 75 -16.11 -14.96 1.06
N LYS A 76 -16.38 -15.76 0.01
CA LYS A 76 -15.71 -17.04 -0.19
C LYS A 76 -14.21 -16.87 -0.41
N LEU A 77 -13.80 -15.90 -1.21
CA LEU A 77 -12.39 -15.64 -1.48
C LEU A 77 -11.65 -15.16 -0.22
N ALA A 78 -12.24 -14.23 0.53
CA ALA A 78 -11.69 -13.75 1.78
C ALA A 78 -11.54 -14.87 2.82
N ALA A 79 -12.50 -15.80 2.88
CA ALA A 79 -12.42 -16.97 3.75
C ALA A 79 -11.27 -17.92 3.37
N VAL A 80 -11.08 -18.19 2.07
CA VAL A 80 -9.95 -19.02 1.58
C VAL A 80 -8.62 -18.34 1.90
N TRP A 81 -8.52 -17.03 1.66
CA TRP A 81 -7.31 -16.27 1.97
C TRP A 81 -7.01 -16.25 3.48
N ALA A 82 -8.03 -16.09 4.32
CA ALA A 82 -7.87 -16.15 5.77
C ALA A 82 -7.31 -17.51 6.25
N ASP A 83 -7.79 -18.62 5.66
CA ASP A 83 -7.30 -19.96 6.03
C ASP A 83 -5.86 -20.22 5.55
N VAL A 84 -5.54 -19.81 4.32
CA VAL A 84 -4.19 -19.97 3.73
C VAL A 84 -3.17 -19.11 4.47
N LEU A 85 -3.53 -17.86 4.78
CA LEU A 85 -2.64 -16.89 5.44
C LEU A 85 -2.66 -17.00 6.97
N LYS A 86 -3.53 -17.84 7.55
CA LYS A 86 -3.74 -18.00 8.99
C LYS A 86 -4.04 -16.67 9.69
N LEU A 87 -4.91 -15.88 9.07
CA LEU A 87 -5.38 -14.58 9.58
C LEU A 87 -6.82 -14.70 10.08
N GLU A 88 -7.20 -13.92 11.09
CA GLU A 88 -8.57 -13.92 11.60
C GLU A 88 -9.57 -13.32 10.60
N GLN A 89 -9.17 -12.29 9.85
CA GLN A 89 -10.01 -11.59 8.90
C GLN A 89 -9.19 -11.05 7.72
N VAL A 90 -9.78 -11.08 6.53
CA VAL A 90 -9.25 -10.50 5.29
C VAL A 90 -10.35 -9.63 4.69
N GLY A 91 -10.03 -8.37 4.40
CA GLY A 91 -10.92 -7.41 3.77
C GLY A 91 -10.90 -7.47 2.25
N SER A 92 -11.93 -6.93 1.60
CA SER A 92 -12.05 -6.92 0.12
C SER A 92 -10.97 -6.11 -0.58
N THR A 93 -10.41 -5.12 0.10
CA THR A 93 -9.33 -4.27 -0.42
C THR A 93 -7.95 -4.74 -0.02
N ASP A 94 -7.84 -5.84 0.72
CA ASP A 94 -6.55 -6.35 1.18
C ASP A 94 -5.77 -7.00 0.04
N ASN A 95 -4.45 -6.80 0.05
CA ASN A 95 -3.56 -7.41 -0.91
C ASN A 95 -2.95 -8.68 -0.33
N PHE A 96 -3.15 -9.82 -1.00
CA PHE A 96 -2.64 -11.13 -0.59
C PHE A 96 -1.15 -11.12 -0.23
N PHE A 97 -0.32 -10.44 -1.03
CA PHE A 97 1.13 -10.40 -0.82
C PHE A 97 1.52 -9.49 0.34
N GLU A 98 0.74 -8.44 0.61
CA GLU A 98 0.96 -7.57 1.77
C GLU A 98 0.58 -8.25 3.08
N LEU A 99 -0.37 -9.19 3.03
CA LEU A 99 -0.80 -10.01 4.16
C LEU A 99 0.17 -11.16 4.49
N GLY A 100 1.30 -11.28 3.78
CA GLY A 100 2.30 -12.33 4.00
C GLY A 100 2.15 -13.53 3.06
N GLY A 101 1.28 -13.43 2.05
CA GLY A 101 1.19 -14.41 0.99
C GLY A 101 2.42 -14.40 0.08
N ASP A 102 2.84 -15.58 -0.34
CA ASP A 102 3.87 -15.77 -1.36
C ASP A 102 3.35 -16.59 -2.54
N SER A 103 4.16 -16.71 -3.59
CA SER A 103 3.76 -17.43 -4.81
C SER A 103 3.48 -18.92 -4.59
N ILE A 104 3.97 -19.54 -3.50
CA ILE A 104 3.70 -20.94 -3.16
C ILE A 104 2.35 -21.04 -2.47
N LEU A 105 2.04 -20.13 -1.54
CA LEU A 105 0.74 -20.03 -0.90
C LEU A 105 -0.39 -19.75 -1.91
N SER A 106 -0.11 -18.98 -2.98
CA SER A 106 -1.09 -18.75 -4.05
C SER A 106 -1.49 -20.01 -4.82
N LEU A 107 -0.70 -21.09 -4.78
CA LEU A 107 -1.05 -22.36 -5.43
C LEU A 107 -2.07 -23.19 -4.64
N GLN A 108 -2.37 -22.79 -3.39
CA GLN A 108 -3.31 -23.49 -2.51
C GLN A 108 -4.74 -22.93 -2.57
N ILE A 109 -4.96 -21.90 -3.40
CA ILE A 109 -6.21 -21.15 -3.57
C ILE A 109 -6.83 -21.56 -4.90
#